data_AF-A0A9P1JFW1-F1
#
_entry.id   AF-A0A9P1JFW1-F1
#
_cell.length_a   1.000
_cell.length_b   1.000
_cell.length_c   1.000
_cell.angle_alpha   90.00
_cell.angle_beta   90.00
_cell.angle_gamma   90.00
#
_symmetry.space_group_name_H-M   'P 1'
#
loop_
_entity.id
_entity.type
_entity.pdbx_description
1 polymer ?
#
loop_
_entity_poly.entity_id
_entity_poly.type
_entity_poly.pdbx_seq_one_letter_code
_entity_poly.pdbx_strand_id
1 'polypeptide(L)' 'MKRINTTEILLIVVLVSWIASMNFAKLSALDYIGIGSAIVFFVLLLLRRKGGVENDA' A
#
# COMPACT_ATOMS: atom_id res chain seq x y z
N MET A 1 11.56 -15.33 -13.13
CA MET A 1 10.38 -15.31 -12.24
C MET A 1 10.65 -14.36 -11.09
N LYS A 2 9.89 -13.28 -10.96
CA LYS A 2 10.08 -12.27 -9.89
C LYS A 2 9.58 -12.90 -8.58
N ARG A 3 10.46 -13.12 -7.59
CA ARG A 3 10.05 -13.62 -6.27
C ARG A 3 9.14 -12.55 -5.66
N ILE A 4 7.83 -12.80 -5.68
CA ILE A 4 6.90 -12.01 -4.88
C ILE A 4 7.23 -12.34 -3.43
N ASN A 5 7.63 -11.33 -2.66
CA ASN A 5 7.94 -11.52 -1.26
C ASN A 5 6.63 -11.77 -0.50
N THR A 6 6.59 -12.82 0.32
CA THR A 6 5.44 -13.16 1.17
C THR A 6 4.97 -11.97 2.00
N THR A 7 5.89 -11.09 2.41
CA THR A 7 5.61 -9.82 3.10
C THR A 7 4.82 -8.82 2.26
N GLU A 8 5.10 -8.70 0.96
CA GLU A 8 4.32 -7.83 0.06
C GLU A 8 2.89 -8.35 -0.08
N ILE A 9 2.71 -9.67 -0.19
CA ILE A 9 1.38 -10.30 -0.24
C ILE A 9 0.62 -10.03 1.06
N LEU A 10 1.27 -10.24 2.22
CA LEU A 10 0.66 -10.00 3.52
C LEU A 10 0.22 -8.54 3.70
N LEU A 11 1.05 -7.59 3.28
CA LEU A 11 0.71 -6.17 3.32
C LEU A 11 -0.52 -5.85 2.46
N ILE A 12 -0.60 -6.40 1.24
CA ILE A 12 -1.74 -6.21 0.35
C ILE A 12 -3.01 -6.79 0.98
N VAL A 13 -2.94 -8.02 1.52
CA VAL A 13 -4.09 -8.69 2.15
C VAL A 13 -4.60 -7.89 3.34
N VAL A 14 -3.72 -7.43 4.24
CA VAL A 14 -4.09 -6.62 5.40
C VAL A 14 -4.75 -5.30 4.97
N LEU A 15 -4.22 -4.65 3.93
CA LEU A 15 -4.80 -3.42 3.38
C LEU A 15 -6.21 -3.64 2.83
N VAL A 16 -6.42 -4.71 2.05
CA VAL A 16 -7.72 -5.05 1.48
C VAL A 16 -8.72 -5.40 2.58
N SER A 17 -8.31 -6.19 3.58
CA SER A 17 -9.16 -6.52 4.74
C SER A 17 -9.55 -5.28 5.55
N TRP A 18 -8.63 -4.34 5.74
CA TRP A 18 -8.92 -3.08 6.44
C TRP A 18 -9.93 -2.22 5.68
N ILE A 19 -9.75 -2.05 4.36
CA ILE A 19 -10.70 -1.32 3.49
C ILE A 19 -12.06 -2.02 3.47
N ALA A 20 -12.09 -3.35 3.40
CA ALA A 20 -13.34 -4.12 3.39
C ALA A 20 -14.09 -4.05 4.74
N SER A 21 -13.37 -3.83 5.83
CA SER A 21 -13.95 -3.62 7.17
C SER A 21 -14.45 -2.20 7.39
N MET A 22 -14.17 -1.24 6.48
CA MET A 22 -14.64 0.13 6.63
C MET A 22 -16.14 0.24 6.38
N ASN A 23 -16.82 0.96 7.28
CA ASN A 23 -18.20 1.35 7.07
C ASN A 23 -18.25 2.67 6.31
N PHE A 24 -18.44 2.59 4.98
CA PHE A 24 -18.52 3.75 4.09
C PHE A 24 -19.63 4.75 4.45
N ALA A 25 -20.65 4.33 5.21
CA ALA A 25 -21.72 5.22 5.67
C ALA A 25 -21.29 6.11 6.85
N LYS A 26 -20.19 5.79 7.54
CA LYS A 26 -19.73 6.49 8.76
C LYS A 26 -18.20 6.63 8.80
N LEU A 27 -17.62 7.06 7.67
CA LEU A 27 -16.19 7.34 7.56
C LEU A 27 -15.78 8.44 8.54
N SER A 28 -14.92 8.08 9.49
CA SER A 28 -14.30 9.04 10.40
C SER A 28 -13.14 9.76 9.71
N ALA A 29 -12.75 10.93 10.21
CA ALA A 29 -11.57 11.64 9.69
C ALA A 29 -10.30 10.77 9.74
N LEU A 30 -10.21 9.85 10.70
CA LEU A 30 -9.14 8.86 10.81
C LEU A 30 -9.10 7.88 9.63
N ASP A 31 -10.26 7.48 9.11
CA ASP A 31 -10.36 6.57 7.97
C ASP A 31 -9.85 7.24 6.69
N TYR A 32 -10.18 8.53 6.50
CA TYR A 32 -9.65 9.33 5.39
C TYR A 32 -8.13 9.49 5.45
N ILE A 33 -7.58 9.78 6.64
CA ILE A 33 -6.13 9.88 6.85
C ILE A 33 -5.46 8.53 6.59
N GLY A 34 -6.06 7.44 7.06
CA GLY A 34 -5.55 6.09 6.83
C GLY A 34 -5.53 5.72 5.34
N ILE A 35 -6.60 6.02 4.58
CA ILE A 35 -6.65 5.83 3.12
C ILE A 35 -5.57 6.67 2.43
N GLY A 36 -5.43 7.95 2.81
CA GLY A 36 -4.39 8.83 2.29
C GLY A 36 -2.98 8.27 2.53
N SER A 37 -2.71 7.78 3.75
CA SER A 37 -1.43 7.16 4.10
C SER A 37 -1.14 5.89 3.30
N ALA A 38 -2.16 5.07 3.06
CA ALA A 38 -2.05 3.84 2.27
C ALA A 38 -1.67 4.13 0.81
N ILE A 39 -2.28 5.16 0.22
CA ILE A 39 -1.96 5.60 -1.15
C ILE A 39 -0.52 6.10 -1.22
N VAL A 40 -0.09 6.97 -0.29
CA VAL A 40 1.29 7.48 -0.25
C VAL A 40 2.29 6.32 -0.08
N PHE A 41 2.00 5.37 0.81
CA PHE A 41 2.84 4.19 1.02
C PHE A 41 2.96 3.34 -0.25
N PHE A 42 1.86 3.14 -0.98
CA PHE A 42 1.87 2.39 -2.24
C PHE A 42 2.68 3.11 -3.33
N VAL A 43 2.52 4.44 -3.44
CA VAL A 43 3.30 5.27 -4.36
C VAL A 43 4.80 5.18 -4.02
N LEU A 44 5.17 5.25 -2.74
CA LEU A 44 6.56 5.09 -2.30
C LEU A 44 7.13 3.70 -2.63
N LEU A 45 6.34 2.63 -2.47
CA LEU A 45 6.75 1.29 -2.88
C LEU A 45 6.98 1.19 -4.39
N LEU A 46 6.11 1.78 -5.20
CA LEU A 46 6.26 1.83 -6.65
C LEU A 46 7.49 2.65 -7.07
N LEU A 47 7.72 3.80 -6.44
CA LEU A 47 8.89 4.63 -6.68
C LEU A 47 10.17 3.90 -6.27
N ARG A 48 10.20 3.21 -5.13
CA ARG A 48 11.34 2.38 -4.73
C ARG A 48 11.62 1.26 -5.73
N ARG A 49 10.58 0.63 -6.26
CA ARG A 49 10.71 -0.42 -7.30
C ARG A 49 11.26 0.14 -8.62
N LYS A 50 11.02 1.42 -8.92
CA LYS A 50 11.49 2.10 -10.14
C LYS A 50 12.87 2.73 -9.96
N GLY A 51 13.16 3.32 -8.80
CA GLY A 51 14.45 3.93 -8.45
C GLY A 51 15.58 2.92 -8.17
N GLY A 52 15.25 1.63 -8.01
CA GLY A 52 16.24 0.55 -8.06
C GLY A 52 16.76 0.22 -9.47
N VAL A 53 16.30 0.92 -10.51
CA VAL A 53 16.80 0.78 -11.90
C VAL A 53 17.81 1.89 -12.26
N GLU A 54 17.95 2.93 -11.42
CA GLU A 54 18.76 4.13 -11.73
C GLU A 54 20.02 4.27 -10.86
N ASN A 55 20.43 3.23 -10.12
CA ASN A 55 21.70 3.23 -9.38
C ASN A 55 22.78 2.34 -10.01
N ASP A 56 22.58 1.88 -11.24
CA ASP A 56 23.55 1.10 -12.03
C ASP A 56 23.78 1.74 -13.41
N ALA A 57 23.96 3.07 -13.47
CA ALA A 57 24.39 3.79 -14.67
C ALA A 57 25.57 4.71 -14.35
#